data_AF-A0A1H8F6P8-F1
#
_entry.id   AF-A0A1H8F6P8-F1
#
_cell.length_a   1.000
_cell.length_b   1.000
_cell.length_c   1.000
_cell.angle_alpha   90.00
_cell.angle_beta   90.00
_cell.angle_gamma   90.00
#
_symmetry.space_group_name_H-M   'P 1'
#
loop_
_entity.id
_entity.type
_entity.pdbx_description
1 polymer ?
#
loop_
_entity_poly.entity_id
_entity_poly.type
_entity_poly.pdbx_seq_one_letter_code
_entity_poly.pdbx_strand_id
1 'polypeptide(L)' 'MFGLGMQEILILALIVLLFFGGKKIPELMRGLGKGVKSFKEGMNEVTDITKDEDKAEKKDE' A
#
# COMPACT_ATOMS: atom_id res chain seq x y z
N MET A 1 29.84 6.91 14.13
CA MET A 1 28.61 6.22 14.55
C MET A 1 27.47 7.24 14.55
N PHE A 2 26.76 7.38 13.43
CA PHE A 2 25.55 8.21 13.33
C PHE A 2 24.44 7.29 12.82
N GLY A 3 23.93 6.44 13.72
CA GLY A 3 22.66 5.78 13.49
C GLY A 3 21.57 6.78 13.85
N LEU A 4 20.57 6.94 12.99
CA LEU A 4 19.37 7.69 13.36
C LEU A 4 18.73 6.96 14.54
N GLY A 5 18.91 7.52 15.73
CA GLY A 5 18.29 7.00 16.94
C GLY A 5 16.80 7.31 16.95
N MET A 6 16.11 6.65 17.88
CA MET A 6 14.66 6.87 18.07
C MET A 6 14.34 8.34 18.36
N GLN A 7 15.26 9.06 19.02
CA GLN A 7 15.10 10.47 19.37
C GLN A 7 15.18 11.38 18.14
N GLU A 8 16.13 11.15 17.23
CA GLU A 8 16.22 11.91 15.98
C GLU A 8 15.02 11.67 15.07
N ILE A 9 14.54 10.43 14.98
CA ILE A 9 13.34 10.07 14.21
C ILE A 9 12.10 10.77 14.78
N LEU A 10 11.94 10.83 16.11
CA LEU A 10 10.84 11.55 16.75
C LEU A 10 10.86 13.05 16.45
N ILE A 11 12.04 13.68 16.52
CA ILE A 11 12.19 15.11 16.22
C ILE A 11 11.87 15.37 14.74
N LEU A 12 12.37 14.54 13.84
CA LEU A 12 12.06 14.65 12.41
C LEU A 12 10.56 14.48 12.14
N ALA A 13 9.93 13.48 12.75
CA ALA A 13 8.50 13.25 12.65
C ALA A 13 7.70 14.45 13.18
N LEU A 14 8.15 15.08 14.27
CA LEU A 14 7.52 16.28 14.83
C LEU A 14 7.62 17.48 13.88
N ILE A 15 8.78 17.68 13.24
CA ILE A 15 8.97 18.71 12.21
C ILE A 15 8.01 18.46 11.05
N VAL A 16 8.01 17.26 10.48
CA VAL A 16 7.10 16.89 9.39
C VAL A 16 5.63 17.10 9.80
N LEU A 17 5.28 16.75 11.03
CA LEU A 17 3.94 16.95 11.57
C LEU A 17 3.54 18.43 11.67
N LEU A 18 4.47 19.33 12.02
CA LEU A 18 4.23 20.77 12.07
C LEU A 18 4.04 21.37 10.66
N PHE A 19 4.85 20.95 9.69
CA PHE A 19 4.76 21.45 8.30
C PHE A 19 3.53 20.94 7.57
N PHE A 20 3.22 19.65 7.68
CA PHE A 20 2.09 19.04 6.97
C PHE A 20 0.77 19.08 7.78
N GLY A 21 0.87 19.23 9.10
CA GLY A 21 -0.25 19.15 10.03
C GLY A 21 -0.70 17.72 10.32
N GLY A 22 -1.11 17.45 11.56
CA GLY A 22 -1.53 16.11 11.99
C GLY A 22 -2.77 15.54 11.30
N LYS A 23 -3.53 16.36 10.57
CA LYS A 23 -4.71 15.92 9.81
C LYS A 23 -4.37 15.41 8.40
N LYS A 24 -3.29 15.90 7.77
CA LYS A 24 -2.96 15.54 6.39
C LYS A 24 -2.29 14.18 6.28
N ILE A 25 -1.47 13.77 7.26
CA ILE A 25 -0.82 12.45 7.26
C ILE A 25 -1.86 11.31 7.25
N PRO A 26 -2.89 11.28 8.13
CA PRO A 26 -3.94 10.26 8.09
C PRO A 26 -4.80 10.31 6.82
N GLU A 27 -5.05 11.50 6.28
CA GLU A 27 -5.83 11.69 5.05
C GLU A 27 -5.10 11.09 3.83
N LEU A 28 -3.80 11.36 3.70
CA LEU A 28 -2.93 10.77 2.68
C LEU A 28 -2.79 9.26 2.84
N MET A 29 -2.61 8.76 4.06
CA MET A 29 -2.56 7.32 4.34
C MET A 29 -3.88 6.62 3.98
N ARG A 30 -5.02 7.25 4.27
CA ARG A 30 -6.34 6.71 3.86
C ARG A 30 -6.50 6.69 2.34
N GLY A 31 -6.03 7.72 1.64
CA GLY A 31 -6.03 7.77 0.17
C GLY A 31 -5.16 6.69 -0.45
N LEU A 32 -3.90 6.61 -0.03
CA LEU A 32 -2.94 5.58 -0.47
C LEU A 32 -3.43 4.17 -0.12
N GLY A 33 -3.94 3.96 1.09
CA GLY A 33 -4.44 2.66 1.53
C GLY A 33 -5.64 2.17 0.71
N LYS A 34 -6.57 3.07 0.35
CA LYS A 34 -7.65 2.74 -0.58
C LYS A 34 -7.13 2.41 -1.97
N GLY A 35 -6.20 3.21 -2.51
CA GLY A 35 -5.60 2.96 -3.82
C GLY A 35 -4.87 1.61 -3.89
N VAL A 36 -4.03 1.31 -2.90
CA VAL A 36 -3.32 0.02 -2.81
C VAL A 36 -4.29 -1.15 -2.67
N LYS A 37 -5.36 -0.98 -1.87
CA LYS A 37 -6.39 -2.01 -1.72
C LYS A 37 -7.10 -2.29 -3.05
N SER A 38 -7.59 -1.26 -3.74
CA SER A 38 -8.28 -1.41 -5.03
C SER A 38 -7.34 -1.95 -6.11
N PHE A 39 -6.06 -1.55 -6.11
CA PHE A 39 -5.05 -2.11 -7.00
C PHE A 39 -4.86 -3.62 -6.77
N LYS A 40 -4.75 -4.03 -5.50
CA LYS A 40 -4.60 -5.45 -5.15
C LYS A 40 -5.83 -6.28 -5.51
N GLU A 41 -7.03 -5.73 -5.29
CA GLU A 41 -8.29 -6.38 -5.66
C GLU A 41 -8.41 -6.59 -7.18
N GLY A 42 -8.15 -5.55 -7.97
CA GLY A 42 -8.16 -5.67 -9.43
C GLY A 42 -7.11 -6.64 -9.96
N MET A 43 -5.91 -6.67 -9.36
CA MET A 43 -4.85 -7.60 -9.76
C MET A 43 -5.19 -9.06 -9.45
N ASN A 44 -5.89 -9.31 -8.34
CA ASN A 44 -6.41 -10.64 -8.00
C ASN A 44 -7.52 -11.09 -8.95
N GLU A 45 -8.44 -10.19 -9.31
CA GLU A 45 -9.52 -10.49 -10.26
C GLU A 45 -8.96 -10.87 -11.64
N VAL A 46 -7.96 -10.13 -12.14
CA VAL A 46 -7.25 -10.50 -13.39
C VAL A 46 -6.58 -11.86 -13.25
N THR A 47 -5.94 -12.14 -12.11
CA THR A 47 -5.26 -13.41 -11.87
C THR A 47 -6.24 -14.58 -11.82
N ASP A 48 -7.42 -14.40 -11.24
CA ASP A 48 -8.44 -15.47 -11.18
C ASP A 48 -9.07 -15.73 -12.56
N ILE A 49 -9.33 -14.68 -13.36
CA ILE A 49 -9.79 -14.84 -14.74
C ILE A 49 -8.78 -15.66 -15.56
N THR A 50 -7.48 -15.36 -15.45
CA THR A 50 -6.43 -16.13 -16.17
C THR A 50 -6.31 -17.57 -15.67
N LYS A 51 -6.59 -17.84 -14.38
CA LYS A 51 -6.56 -19.21 -13.84
C LYS A 51 -7.77 -20.05 -14.23
N ASP A 52 -8.94 -19.43 -14.42
CA ASP A 52 -10.13 -20.14 -14.87
C ASP A 52 -10.06 -20.50 -16.37
N GLU A 53 -9.39 -19.67 -17.19
CA GLU A 53 -9.12 -19.99 -18.60
C GLU A 53 -8.16 -21.19 -18.76
N ASP A 54 -7.07 -21.24 -17.98
CA ASP A 54 -6.12 -22.38 -17.95
C ASP A 54 -6.77 -23.71 -17.46
N LYS A 55 -7.86 -23.62 -16.70
CA LYS A 55 -8.56 -24.80 -16.14
C LYS A 55 -9.63 -25.36 -17.07
N ALA A 56 -10.07 -24.58 -18.07
CA ALA A 56 -11.00 -25.02 -19.10
C ALA A 56 -10.28 -25.82 -20.21
N GLU A 57 -9.04 -25.48 -20.57
CA GLU A 57 -8.28 -26.19 -21.60
C GLU A 57 -7.74 -27.57 -21.17
N LYS A 58 -7.62 -27.87 -19.87
CA LYS A 58 -7.12 -29.18 -19.37
C LYS A 58 -8.20 -30.24 -19.12
N LYS A 59 -9.44 -30.01 -19.53
CA LYS A 59 -10.55 -30.96 -19.34
C LYS A 59 -10.93 -31.76 -20.58
N ASP A 60 -10.30 -31.49 -21.71
CA ASP A 60 -10.57 -32.13 -23.01
C ASP A 60 -9.39 -33.00 -23.54
N GLU A 61 -8.40 -33.34 -22.71
CA GLU A 61 -7.39 -34.40 -23.01
C GLU A 61 -7.60 -35.66 -22.15
#